data_AF-A0A7V9G6G7-F1
#
_entry.id   AF-A0A7V9G6G7-F1
#
_cell.length_a   1.000
_cell.length_b   1.000
_cell.length_c   1.000
_cell.angle_alpha   90.00
_cell.angle_beta   90.00
_cell.angle_gamma   90.00
#
_symmetry.space_group_name_H-M   'P 1'
#
loop_
_entity.id
_entity.type
_entity.pdbx_description
1 polymer ?
#
loop_
_entity_poly.entity_id
_entity_poly.type
_entity_poly.pdbx_seq_one_letter_code
_entity_poly.pdbx_strand_id
1 'polypeptide(L)'
;MTVRARTRRRVHRLSSPPLVVTIDEGSTDPLISFVLASRPHSGVSLRYTELTVFSRGRPWSLVDGELQGPVRISSSSTRITIVASISGFRVSDTLSIAHGRVRLRRRWRRVDPASGAWALGTRISGGRGTHEKITLPHVLYNDNPAADPTMLVAHLPKRAGQALIVEEHRLPIPGINVEWRADDRKTYALTLLSEPSTIALASAQPDHSWTIGGIHRGDHLDLVSLSGVVAFNGDKDLIYTNQRTTAPYPGGGYLPIAAGDILEKTLFIELHRCEAEGRGFRRLVHLGWQELKPATKPVLSLQRVIALKGTALESRWRERADIGGFAWIPDTREEGNVYGAHPGFLFGWTGQSLRLAWCSIHLGLRSGDRRWLDRAFAVMDSIATAPQVSGIAGLPYLYYHWSDETWHDAKRRHQPEGGGWRASEDLHEVRISSRMLGETLADLAECILLLRARGLPVREYWMDALRRMTGFLTAPGRLTRAGIFPIFYLPDGTAEEGLV
;
A
#
# COMPACT_ATOMS: atom_id res chain seq x y z
N MET A 1 24.05 53.89 33.25
CA MET A 1 24.43 52.90 32.22
C MET A 1 24.12 51.51 32.74
N THR A 2 22.97 50.95 32.38
CA THR A 2 22.57 49.60 32.79
C THR A 2 23.19 48.59 31.83
N VAL A 3 24.23 47.90 32.25
CA VAL A 3 24.87 46.83 31.47
C VAL A 3 23.88 45.66 31.40
N ARG A 4 23.15 45.55 30.29
CA ARG A 4 22.39 44.34 29.96
C ARG A 4 23.39 43.19 29.79
N ALA A 5 23.44 42.30 30.79
CA ALA A 5 24.13 41.04 30.68
C ALA A 5 23.58 40.28 29.47
N ARG A 6 24.39 40.14 28.42
CA ARG A 6 24.08 39.25 27.29
C ARG A 6 24.11 37.81 27.80
N THR A 7 22.94 37.24 28.08
CA THR A 7 22.78 35.81 28.31
C THR A 7 23.39 35.06 27.12
N ARG A 8 24.43 34.25 27.36
CA ARG A 8 25.09 33.46 26.31
C ARG A 8 24.07 32.48 25.74
N ARG A 9 23.67 32.68 24.49
CA ARG A 9 22.84 31.75 23.71
C ARG A 9 23.56 30.42 23.58
N ARG A 10 23.02 29.36 24.18
CA ARG A 10 23.59 28.01 24.09
C ARG A 10 22.95 27.28 22.91
N VAL A 11 23.79 26.76 22.02
CA VAL A 11 23.37 26.01 20.84
C VAL A 11 23.98 24.61 20.92
N HIS A 12 23.13 23.59 20.92
CA HIS A 12 23.53 22.19 20.83
C HIS A 12 23.53 21.75 19.37
N ARG A 13 24.51 20.92 18.97
CA ARG A 13 24.66 20.52 17.57
C ARG A 13 24.97 19.03 17.44
N LEU A 14 24.28 18.36 16.53
CA LEU A 14 24.62 17.04 16.00
C LEU A 14 24.89 17.17 14.51
N SER A 15 25.90 16.46 14.01
CA SER A 15 26.29 16.54 12.60
C SER A 15 26.68 15.18 12.05
N SER A 16 26.04 14.79 10.95
CA SER A 16 26.41 13.65 10.12
C SER A 16 26.02 14.03 8.70
N PRO A 17 26.96 14.53 7.88
CA PRO A 17 26.64 15.01 6.55
C PRO A 17 25.81 14.00 5.73
N PRO A 18 24.82 14.48 4.95
CA PRO A 18 24.55 15.89 4.68
C PRO A 18 23.71 16.59 5.76
N LEU A 19 23.30 15.94 6.85
CA LEU A 19 22.36 16.50 7.82
C LEU A 19 23.05 17.07 9.07
N VAL A 20 22.54 18.22 9.53
CA VAL A 20 22.91 18.86 10.79
C VAL A 20 21.63 19.14 11.58
N VAL A 21 21.65 18.82 12.87
CA VAL A 21 20.60 19.20 13.82
C VAL A 21 21.17 20.25 14.77
N THR A 22 20.47 21.35 14.94
CA THR A 22 20.78 22.36 15.96
C THR A 22 19.59 22.56 16.89
N ILE A 23 19.88 22.75 18.17
CA ILE A 23 18.88 23.11 19.18
C ILE A 23 19.34 24.37 19.89
N ASP A 24 18.55 25.42 19.75
CA ASP A 24 18.83 26.74 20.31
C ASP A 24 18.03 26.96 21.59
N GLU A 25 18.73 27.08 22.72
CA GLU A 25 18.16 27.37 24.05
C GLU A 25 17.88 28.87 24.28
N GLY A 26 18.05 29.73 23.28
CA GLY A 26 17.91 31.18 23.41
C GLY A 26 16.52 31.68 23.80
N SER A 27 15.51 30.81 23.86
CA SER A 27 14.12 31.11 24.26
C SER A 27 13.59 30.06 25.25
N THR A 28 12.49 30.41 25.94
CA THR A 28 11.75 29.50 26.82
C THR A 28 11.34 28.19 26.14
N ASP A 29 11.08 28.26 24.84
CA ASP A 29 10.79 27.12 23.97
C ASP A 29 11.90 26.93 22.94
N PRO A 30 12.73 25.87 23.07
CA PRO A 30 13.88 25.67 22.19
C PRO A 30 13.48 25.53 20.73
N LEU A 31 14.25 26.13 19.82
CA LEU A 31 14.09 25.93 18.39
C LEU A 31 14.94 24.75 17.94
N ILE A 32 14.31 23.75 17.33
CA ILE A 32 14.96 22.58 16.71
C ILE A 32 15.01 22.80 15.22
N SER A 33 16.20 22.72 14.63
CA SER A 33 16.39 22.86 13.18
C SER A 33 17.09 21.63 12.60
N PHE A 34 16.52 21.09 11.53
CA PHE A 34 17.11 20.06 10.68
C PHE A 34 17.53 20.72 9.36
N VAL A 35 18.83 20.84 9.12
CA VAL A 35 19.36 21.60 7.98
C VAL A 35 20.38 20.77 7.20
N LEU A 36 20.45 21.01 5.89
CA LEU A 36 21.49 20.42 5.07
C LEU A 36 22.81 21.19 5.28
N ALA A 37 23.91 20.48 5.57
CA ALA A 37 25.23 21.04 5.84
C ALA A 37 25.72 21.97 4.71
N SER A 38 25.40 21.63 3.45
CA SER A 38 25.73 22.44 2.28
C SER A 38 24.90 23.72 2.16
N ARG A 39 23.78 23.83 2.88
CA ARG A 39 22.79 24.93 2.79
C ARG A 39 22.07 25.13 4.13
N PRO A 40 22.64 25.89 5.08
CA PRO A 40 22.05 26.08 6.41
C PRO A 40 20.68 26.79 6.40
N HIS A 41 20.30 27.46 5.31
CA HIS A 41 18.98 28.07 5.13
C HIS A 41 17.94 27.14 4.48
N SER A 42 18.36 25.96 4.01
CA SER A 42 17.49 24.95 3.40
C SER A 42 17.26 23.82 4.40
N GLY A 43 16.26 24.01 5.25
CA GLY A 43 15.93 23.07 6.32
C GLY A 43 14.51 23.26 6.83
N VAL A 44 14.17 22.43 7.82
CA VAL A 44 12.91 22.54 8.56
C VAL A 44 13.24 22.90 10.00
N SER A 45 12.48 23.84 10.56
CA SER A 45 12.66 24.27 11.94
C SER A 45 11.30 24.33 12.63
N LEU A 46 11.28 23.93 13.89
CA LEU A 46 10.09 23.93 14.71
C LEU A 46 10.48 24.11 16.18
N ARG A 47 9.57 24.68 16.95
CA ARG A 47 9.65 24.75 18.40
C ARG A 47 9.50 23.37 19.02
N TYR A 48 10.00 23.19 20.23
CA TYR A 48 9.89 21.91 20.92
C TYR A 48 8.44 21.55 21.28
N THR A 49 7.63 22.57 21.57
CA THR A 49 6.16 22.44 21.70
C THR A 49 5.50 22.00 20.41
N GLU A 50 5.93 22.54 19.27
CA GLU A 50 5.40 22.20 17.95
C GLU A 50 5.74 20.76 17.53
N LEU A 51 6.85 20.19 18.03
CA LEU A 51 7.22 18.80 17.82
C LEU A 51 6.24 17.85 18.53
N THR A 52 5.54 18.31 19.57
CA THR A 52 4.74 17.49 20.48
C THR A 52 3.27 17.85 20.37
N VAL A 53 2.45 16.96 19.82
CA VAL A 53 1.03 17.21 19.60
C VAL A 53 0.15 16.35 20.50
N PHE A 54 -0.99 16.92 20.89
CA PHE A 54 -1.94 16.31 21.81
C PHE A 54 -3.37 16.50 21.28
N SER A 55 -4.24 15.56 21.61
CA SER A 55 -5.68 15.74 21.50
C SER A 55 -6.39 15.19 22.72
N ARG A 56 -7.45 15.88 23.13
CA ARG A 56 -8.39 15.45 24.16
C ARG A 56 -9.79 15.40 23.55
N GLY A 57 -10.46 14.26 23.69
CA GLY A 57 -11.83 14.09 23.22
C GLY A 57 -11.95 13.59 21.78
N ARG A 58 -13.20 13.41 21.33
CA ARG A 58 -13.57 12.84 20.03
C ARG A 58 -14.52 13.79 19.29
N PRO A 59 -14.37 14.01 17.97
CA PRO A 59 -13.23 13.60 17.16
C PRO A 59 -11.95 14.35 17.56
N TRP A 60 -10.79 13.78 17.26
CA TRP A 60 -9.51 14.33 17.65
C TRP A 60 -9.31 15.71 17.00
N SER A 61 -8.73 16.63 17.74
CA SER A 61 -8.18 17.90 17.26
C SER A 61 -6.78 18.07 17.84
N LEU A 62 -5.76 18.05 16.99
CA LEU A 62 -4.38 18.18 17.44
C LEU A 62 -4.07 19.64 17.78
N VAL A 63 -3.59 19.84 18.99
CA VAL A 63 -3.03 21.10 19.47
C VAL A 63 -1.56 20.90 19.81
N ASP A 64 -0.81 21.99 19.72
CA ASP A 64 0.59 22.02 20.10
C ASP A 64 0.73 21.89 21.61
N GLY A 65 1.87 21.37 22.05
CA GLY A 65 2.17 21.24 23.47
C GLY A 65 2.27 22.60 24.17
N GLU A 66 1.88 22.63 25.44
CA GLU A 66 2.07 23.81 26.29
C GLU A 66 3.15 23.51 27.33
N LEU A 67 4.23 24.31 27.34
CA LEU A 67 5.32 24.17 28.31
C LEU A 67 4.88 24.56 29.71
N GLN A 68 5.12 23.67 30.68
CA GLN A 68 4.76 23.83 32.10
C GLN A 68 6.00 23.96 32.99
N GLY A 69 7.09 24.53 32.46
CA GLY A 69 8.34 24.70 33.19
C GLY A 69 9.57 24.77 32.29
N PRO A 70 10.79 24.78 32.88
CA PRO A 70 12.02 24.88 32.12
C PRO A 70 12.30 23.61 31.31
N VAL A 71 12.83 23.79 30.10
CA VAL A 71 13.35 22.69 29.29
C VAL A 71 14.79 22.40 29.68
N ARG A 72 15.10 21.12 29.91
CA ARG A 72 16.47 20.66 30.20
C ARG A 72 17.04 19.99 28.97
N ILE A 73 18.17 20.51 28.47
CA ILE A 73 18.90 19.93 27.35
C ILE A 73 20.29 19.51 27.79
N SER A 74 20.66 18.30 27.39
CA SER A 74 22.00 17.76 27.56
C SER A 74 22.48 17.21 26.24
N SER A 75 23.77 17.38 25.94
CA SER A 75 24.34 16.99 24.67
C SER A 75 25.70 16.34 24.82
N SER A 76 25.98 15.39 23.95
CA SER A 76 27.29 14.79 23.68
C SER A 76 27.60 14.93 22.18
N SER A 77 28.72 14.37 21.73
CA SER A 77 29.10 14.39 20.32
C SER A 77 28.12 13.64 19.39
N THR A 78 27.37 12.67 19.91
CA THR A 78 26.51 11.78 19.09
C THR A 78 25.04 11.81 19.50
N ARG A 79 24.70 12.48 20.61
CA ARG A 79 23.36 12.46 21.18
C ARG A 79 22.98 13.79 21.82
N ILE A 80 21.73 14.21 21.64
CA ILE A 80 21.09 15.27 22.42
C ILE A 80 19.87 14.69 23.12
N THR A 81 19.70 15.01 24.40
CA THR A 81 18.51 14.65 25.18
C THR A 81 17.81 15.93 25.63
N ILE A 82 16.50 16.00 25.39
CA ILE A 82 15.61 17.08 25.79
C ILE A 82 14.59 16.50 26.78
N VAL A 83 14.35 17.20 27.89
CA VAL A 83 13.30 16.84 28.86
C VAL A 83 12.50 18.08 29.21
N ALA A 84 11.17 18.00 29.09
CA ALA A 84 10.27 19.06 29.52
C ALA A 84 8.95 18.52 30.09
N SER A 85 8.24 19.37 30.82
CA SER A 85 6.84 19.16 31.18
C SER A 85 5.97 19.86 30.15
N ILE A 86 5.14 19.10 29.43
CA ILE A 86 4.28 19.59 28.35
C ILE A 86 2.87 19.04 28.55
N SER A 87 1.87 19.91 28.69
CA SER A 87 0.45 19.55 28.71
C SER A 87 0.07 18.39 29.66
N GLY A 88 0.66 18.34 30.87
CA GLY A 88 0.44 17.29 31.86
C GLY A 88 1.22 15.99 31.64
N PHE A 89 2.24 16.03 30.76
CA PHE A 89 3.17 14.94 30.50
C PHE A 89 4.61 15.39 30.75
N ARG A 90 5.43 14.47 31.28
CA ARG A 90 6.88 14.59 31.19
C ARG A 90 7.32 13.96 29.87
N VAL A 91 7.78 14.80 28.94
CA VAL A 91 8.24 14.40 27.61
C VAL A 91 9.75 14.35 27.62
N SER A 92 10.32 13.23 27.19
CA SER A 92 11.75 13.05 27.02
C SER A 92 12.06 12.61 25.60
N ASP A 93 12.91 13.37 24.93
CA ASP A 93 13.39 13.09 23.59
C ASP A 93 14.88 12.80 23.60
N THR A 94 15.27 11.74 22.91
CA THR A 94 16.67 11.41 22.64
C THR A 94 16.88 11.42 21.14
N LEU A 95 17.65 12.39 20.67
CA LEU A 95 18.07 12.55 19.28
C LEU A 95 19.47 11.97 19.14
N SER A 96 19.68 11.14 18.13
CA SER A 96 21.00 10.70 17.69
C SER A 96 21.09 10.81 16.17
N ILE A 97 22.28 11.09 15.65
CA ILE A 97 22.49 11.26 14.21
C ILE A 97 23.54 10.27 13.71
N ALA A 98 23.26 9.62 12.59
CA ALA A 98 24.19 8.74 11.89
C ALA A 98 23.82 8.67 10.41
N HIS A 99 24.79 8.56 9.52
CA HIS A 99 24.57 8.38 8.07
C HIS A 99 23.56 9.38 7.46
N GLY A 100 23.60 10.66 7.85
CA GLY A 100 22.70 11.68 7.27
C GLY A 100 21.26 11.66 7.76
N ARG A 101 20.93 10.91 8.81
CA ARG A 101 19.57 10.77 9.36
C ARG A 101 19.55 10.87 10.88
N VAL A 102 18.41 11.29 11.42
CA VAL A 102 18.18 11.43 12.85
C VAL A 102 17.29 10.29 13.34
N ARG A 103 17.73 9.58 14.38
CA ARG A 103 16.86 8.73 15.18
C ARG A 103 16.36 9.54 16.38
N LEU A 104 15.04 9.71 16.47
CA LEU A 104 14.33 10.33 17.57
C LEU A 104 13.63 9.23 18.37
N ARG A 105 14.05 9.01 19.62
CA ARG A 105 13.30 8.20 20.58
C ARG A 105 12.57 9.13 21.53
N ARG A 106 11.24 9.11 21.48
CA ARG A 106 10.37 9.94 22.30
C ARG A 106 9.64 9.11 23.33
N ARG A 107 9.58 9.61 24.56
CA ARG A 107 8.82 9.03 25.66
C ARG A 107 7.90 10.07 26.29
N TRP A 108 6.62 9.73 26.40
CA TRP A 108 5.62 10.49 27.15
C TRP A 108 5.33 9.75 28.45
N ARG A 109 5.51 10.40 29.60
CA ARG A 109 5.03 9.89 30.88
C ARG A 109 3.94 10.80 31.41
N ARG A 110 2.74 10.27 31.61
CA ARG A 110 1.64 11.05 32.20
C ARG A 110 1.97 11.38 33.65
N VAL A 111 1.88 12.66 34.01
CA VAL A 111 2.11 13.12 35.39
C VAL A 111 0.84 13.62 36.07
N ASP A 112 -0.15 14.07 35.29
CA ASP A 112 -1.40 14.62 35.79
C ASP A 112 -2.46 13.50 35.97
N PRO A 113 -3.17 13.46 37.12
CA PRO A 113 -4.19 12.44 37.43
C PRO A 113 -5.46 12.52 36.58
N ALA A 114 -5.70 13.58 35.81
CA ALA A 114 -6.91 13.70 35.01
C ALA A 114 -7.00 12.60 33.93
N SER A 115 -8.06 11.80 34.01
CA SER A 115 -8.42 10.79 33.00
C SER A 115 -8.99 11.44 31.74
N GLY A 116 -8.84 10.78 30.60
CA GLY A 116 -9.47 11.21 29.35
C GLY A 116 -9.13 10.31 28.17
N ALA A 117 -9.82 10.53 27.06
CA ALA A 117 -9.49 9.95 25.77
C ALA A 117 -8.41 10.82 25.12
N TRP A 118 -7.19 10.28 25.00
CA TRP A 118 -6.03 10.98 24.50
C TRP A 118 -5.59 10.48 23.13
N ALA A 119 -5.13 11.40 22.29
CA ALA A 119 -4.22 11.08 21.19
C ALA A 119 -2.94 11.88 21.39
N LEU A 120 -1.80 11.22 21.32
CA LEU A 120 -0.48 11.83 21.47
C LEU A 120 0.30 11.60 20.20
N GLY A 121 1.24 12.48 19.88
CA GLY A 121 2.07 12.25 18.72
C GLY A 121 3.26 13.17 18.58
N THR A 122 4.01 12.86 17.53
CA THR A 122 5.14 13.67 17.07
C THR A 122 4.80 14.25 15.71
N ARG A 123 5.16 15.51 15.52
CA ARG A 123 4.93 16.26 14.29
C ARG A 123 6.23 16.86 13.79
N ILE A 124 6.56 16.64 12.53
CA ILE A 124 7.66 17.31 11.84
C ILE A 124 7.07 18.12 10.70
N SER A 125 7.26 19.44 10.74
CA SER A 125 6.81 20.32 9.67
C SER A 125 7.70 20.19 8.45
N GLY A 126 7.10 19.96 7.29
CA GLY A 126 7.76 20.04 5.99
C GLY A 126 8.26 21.46 5.70
N GLY A 127 9.08 21.58 4.65
CA GLY A 127 9.48 22.90 4.19
C GLY A 127 8.32 23.64 3.51
N ARG A 128 8.38 24.97 3.56
CA ARG A 128 7.46 25.84 2.81
C ARG A 128 7.85 25.80 1.33
N GLY A 129 6.87 25.70 0.44
CA GLY A 129 7.13 25.64 -0.98
C GLY A 129 5.90 25.37 -1.84
N THR A 130 6.16 24.93 -3.06
CA THR A 130 5.12 24.59 -4.04
C THR A 130 5.31 23.17 -4.56
N HIS A 131 4.34 22.64 -5.29
CA HIS A 131 4.42 21.32 -5.95
C HIS A 131 4.68 20.18 -4.96
N GLU A 132 3.94 20.19 -3.85
CA GLU A 132 4.04 19.13 -2.86
C GLU A 132 3.65 17.78 -3.45
N LYS A 133 4.50 16.78 -3.22
CA LYS A 133 4.29 15.39 -3.62
C LYS A 133 4.44 14.51 -2.39
N ILE A 134 3.34 13.88 -1.99
CA ILE A 134 3.27 13.01 -0.83
C ILE A 134 3.29 11.54 -1.26
N THR A 135 4.03 10.72 -0.53
CA THR A 135 3.99 9.26 -0.65
C THR A 135 3.77 8.62 0.72
N LEU A 136 2.69 7.83 0.81
CA LEU A 136 2.44 6.84 1.86
C LEU A 136 2.44 5.47 1.18
N PRO A 137 3.43 4.59 1.43
CA PRO A 137 3.57 3.32 0.71
C PRO A 137 2.28 2.48 0.69
N HIS A 138 1.90 1.96 -0.48
CA HIS A 138 0.64 1.24 -0.75
C HIS A 138 -0.67 2.05 -0.60
N VAL A 139 -0.66 3.25 -0.02
CA VAL A 139 -1.88 4.03 0.24
C VAL A 139 -2.00 5.22 -0.72
N LEU A 140 -0.97 6.06 -0.78
CA LEU A 140 -0.98 7.31 -1.54
C LEU A 140 0.33 7.45 -2.33
N TYR A 141 0.23 7.62 -3.64
CA TYR A 141 1.38 7.98 -4.48
C TYR A 141 1.08 9.26 -5.25
N ASN A 142 1.65 10.37 -4.80
CA ASN A 142 1.50 11.70 -5.42
C ASN A 142 0.04 12.09 -5.65
N ASP A 143 -0.83 11.85 -4.67
CA ASP A 143 -2.27 12.10 -4.75
C ASP A 143 -3.01 11.24 -5.79
N ASN A 144 -2.43 10.09 -6.16
CA ASN A 144 -3.04 9.07 -7.03
C ASN A 144 -3.60 9.64 -8.37
N PRO A 145 -2.78 10.30 -9.20
CA PRO A 145 -3.26 11.05 -10.37
C PRO A 145 -3.87 10.19 -11.49
N ALA A 146 -3.64 8.87 -11.45
CA ALA A 146 -4.22 7.92 -12.40
C ALA A 146 -5.59 7.38 -11.95
N ALA A 147 -6.08 7.77 -10.78
CA ALA A 147 -7.40 7.36 -10.31
C ALA A 147 -8.50 8.14 -11.03
N ASP A 148 -9.62 7.47 -11.29
CA ASP A 148 -10.85 8.12 -11.71
C ASP A 148 -11.31 9.11 -10.62
N PRO A 149 -11.46 10.41 -10.93
CA PRO A 149 -11.81 11.43 -9.94
C PRO A 149 -13.14 11.21 -9.22
N THR A 150 -14.03 10.41 -9.80
CA THR A 150 -15.33 10.07 -9.18
C THR A 150 -15.22 8.97 -8.14
N MET A 151 -14.06 8.31 -8.07
CA MET A 151 -13.85 7.16 -7.22
C MET A 151 -13.28 7.54 -5.86
N LEU A 152 -13.82 6.92 -4.82
CA LEU A 152 -13.25 7.02 -3.48
C LEU A 152 -11.92 6.26 -3.43
N VAL A 153 -10.83 7.01 -3.55
CA VAL A 153 -9.46 6.53 -3.32
C VAL A 153 -8.76 7.46 -2.34
N ALA A 154 -7.61 7.03 -1.81
CA ALA A 154 -6.85 7.87 -0.88
C ALA A 154 -6.35 9.14 -1.57
N HIS A 155 -6.55 10.27 -0.91
CA HIS A 155 -6.09 11.60 -1.27
C HIS A 155 -5.72 12.37 0.01
N LEU A 156 -4.85 13.37 -0.12
CA LEU A 156 -4.64 14.35 0.95
C LEU A 156 -5.24 15.70 0.51
N PRO A 157 -6.44 16.07 1.00
CA PRO A 157 -7.05 17.32 0.59
C PRO A 157 -6.17 18.53 0.92
N LYS A 158 -6.09 19.50 0.00
CA LYS A 158 -5.23 20.70 0.12
C LYS A 158 -5.78 21.80 1.03
N ARG A 159 -6.76 21.49 1.88
CA ARG A 159 -7.34 22.46 2.82
C ARG A 159 -6.66 22.32 4.18
N ALA A 160 -6.37 23.46 4.81
CA ALA A 160 -5.76 23.47 6.13
C ALA A 160 -6.54 22.60 7.14
N GLY A 161 -5.81 21.80 7.91
CA GLY A 161 -6.34 20.86 8.91
C GLY A 161 -6.88 19.54 8.34
N GLN A 162 -6.91 19.37 7.02
CA GLN A 162 -7.25 18.07 6.42
C GLN A 162 -6.05 17.12 6.50
N ALA A 163 -6.35 15.83 6.62
CA ALA A 163 -5.37 14.82 6.95
C ALA A 163 -5.64 13.50 6.22
N LEU A 164 -4.56 12.77 5.99
CA LEU A 164 -4.57 11.36 5.64
C LEU A 164 -3.60 10.66 6.60
N ILE A 165 -4.16 9.90 7.53
CA ILE A 165 -3.45 9.23 8.62
C ILE A 165 -3.97 7.81 8.71
N VAL A 166 -3.06 6.85 8.56
CA VAL A 166 -3.39 5.42 8.48
C VAL A 166 -2.59 4.63 9.51
N GLU A 167 -3.06 3.44 9.82
CA GLU A 167 -2.39 2.52 10.74
C GLU A 167 -1.03 2.10 10.19
N GLU A 168 0.02 2.19 11.01
CA GLU A 168 1.39 1.95 10.54
C GLU A 168 1.59 0.51 10.06
N HIS A 169 0.87 -0.45 10.65
CA HIS A 169 0.96 -1.87 10.32
C HIS A 169 0.37 -2.21 8.95
N ARG A 170 -0.40 -1.30 8.33
CA ARG A 170 -0.94 -1.48 6.97
C ARG A 170 0.08 -1.07 5.90
N LEU A 171 1.16 -0.40 6.30
CA LEU A 171 2.19 0.07 5.39
C LEU A 171 3.32 -0.97 5.27
N PRO A 172 3.75 -1.36 4.06
CA PRO A 172 4.90 -2.25 3.88
C PRO A 172 6.21 -1.58 4.35
N ILE A 173 6.24 -0.25 4.30
CA ILE A 173 7.27 0.59 4.90
C ILE A 173 6.52 1.64 5.72
N PRO A 174 6.57 1.58 7.07
CA PRO A 174 5.80 2.41 7.99
C PRO A 174 6.32 3.85 8.01
N GLY A 175 6.16 4.57 6.91
CA GLY A 175 6.76 5.87 6.70
C GLY A 175 5.93 6.75 5.76
N ILE A 176 6.20 8.05 5.83
CA ILE A 176 5.67 9.06 4.95
C ILE A 176 6.82 9.88 4.38
N ASN A 177 6.71 10.24 3.11
CA ASN A 177 7.61 11.18 2.46
C ASN A 177 6.80 12.34 1.89
N VAL A 178 7.31 13.56 2.06
CA VAL A 178 6.88 14.72 1.29
C VAL A 178 8.07 15.28 0.53
N GLU A 179 7.84 15.59 -0.73
CA GLU A 179 8.73 16.33 -1.59
C GLU A 179 8.10 17.70 -1.89
N TRP A 180 8.90 18.77 -1.90
CA TRP A 180 8.44 20.11 -2.27
C TRP A 180 9.51 20.87 -3.05
N ARG A 181 9.08 21.85 -3.83
CA ARG A 181 9.96 22.82 -4.49
C ARG A 181 10.06 24.07 -3.64
N ALA A 182 11.26 24.36 -3.15
CA ALA A 182 11.54 25.59 -2.40
C ALA A 182 11.75 26.79 -3.34
N ASP A 183 11.88 27.98 -2.76
CA ASP A 183 12.01 29.26 -3.48
C ASP A 183 13.23 29.31 -4.40
N ASP A 184 14.30 28.59 -4.06
CA ASP A 184 15.51 28.44 -4.88
C ASP A 184 15.29 27.52 -6.12
N ARG A 185 14.04 27.15 -6.39
CA ARG A 185 13.58 26.21 -7.42
C ARG A 185 14.17 24.81 -7.29
N LYS A 186 14.81 24.48 -6.17
CA LYS A 186 15.30 23.13 -5.91
C LYS A 186 14.25 22.33 -5.18
N THR A 187 14.29 21.05 -5.46
CA THR A 187 13.40 20.07 -4.86
C THR A 187 14.08 19.47 -3.62
N TYR A 188 13.36 19.49 -2.51
CA TYR A 188 13.76 18.88 -1.26
C TYR A 188 12.72 17.86 -0.85
N ALA A 189 13.12 16.91 -0.01
CA ALA A 189 12.21 15.95 0.56
C ALA A 189 12.52 15.65 2.01
N LEU A 190 11.47 15.44 2.77
CA LEU A 190 11.47 15.08 4.18
C LEU A 190 10.78 13.72 4.31
N THR A 191 11.48 12.80 4.93
CA THR A 191 10.97 11.46 5.23
C THR A 191 10.84 11.32 6.73
N LEU A 192 9.68 10.84 7.19
CA LEU A 192 9.45 10.36 8.53
C LEU A 192 9.18 8.86 8.45
N LEU A 193 10.06 8.06 9.02
CA LEU A 193 9.90 6.60 9.16
C LEU A 193 9.63 6.25 10.61
N SER A 194 8.67 5.38 10.84
CA SER A 194 8.32 4.83 12.13
C SER A 194 9.00 3.48 12.36
N GLU A 195 9.60 3.26 13.54
CA GLU A 195 10.00 1.91 13.96
C GLU A 195 8.73 1.19 14.46
N PRO A 196 8.30 0.07 13.83
CA PRO A 196 7.11 -0.66 14.28
C PRO A 196 7.19 -1.04 15.75
N SER A 197 6.12 -0.77 16.48
CA SER A 197 6.04 -1.06 17.92
C SER A 197 4.58 -1.17 18.35
N THR A 198 4.27 -2.01 19.33
CA THR A 198 2.92 -2.05 19.93
C THR A 198 2.77 -0.95 20.99
N ILE A 199 1.54 -0.51 21.24
CA ILE A 199 1.24 0.36 22.39
C ILE A 199 0.98 -0.53 23.60
N ALA A 200 1.97 -0.65 24.47
CA ALA A 200 1.92 -1.49 25.67
C ALA A 200 1.28 -0.75 26.86
N LEU A 201 -0.02 -0.46 26.77
CA LEU A 201 -0.82 0.01 27.91
C LEU A 201 -1.78 -1.11 28.33
N ALA A 202 -1.86 -1.39 29.63
CA ALA A 202 -2.78 -2.41 30.15
C ALA A 202 -4.25 -2.11 29.82
N SER A 203 -4.58 -0.83 29.62
CA SER A 203 -5.91 -0.33 29.28
C SER A 203 -6.15 -0.20 27.77
N ALA A 204 -5.15 -0.43 26.92
CA ALA A 204 -5.31 -0.38 25.46
C ALA A 204 -5.87 -1.70 24.92
N GLN A 205 -6.62 -1.61 23.83
CA GLN A 205 -7.09 -2.81 23.12
C GLN A 205 -5.90 -3.56 22.48
N PRO A 206 -5.93 -4.90 22.39
CA PRO A 206 -4.83 -5.70 21.86
C PRO A 206 -4.38 -5.35 20.43
N ASP A 207 -5.27 -4.78 19.63
CA ASP A 207 -5.09 -4.39 18.23
C ASP A 207 -4.69 -2.91 18.05
N HIS A 208 -4.49 -2.17 19.14
CA HIS A 208 -4.16 -0.75 19.09
C HIS A 208 -2.75 -0.53 18.49
N SER A 209 -2.71 0.16 17.35
CA SER A 209 -1.49 0.43 16.59
C SER A 209 -1.15 1.91 16.58
N TRP A 210 0.13 2.26 16.40
CA TRP A 210 0.49 3.63 16.02
C TRP A 210 -0.02 3.92 14.61
N THR A 211 -0.21 5.21 14.33
CA THR A 211 -0.62 5.70 13.01
C THR A 211 0.41 6.69 12.48
N ILE A 212 0.44 6.86 11.16
CA ILE A 212 1.34 7.77 10.48
C ILE A 212 0.64 8.42 9.30
N GLY A 213 0.97 9.68 9.00
CA GLY A 213 0.26 10.41 7.97
C GLY A 213 0.73 11.84 7.75
N GLY A 214 -0.03 12.53 6.92
CA GLY A 214 0.18 13.94 6.57
C GLY A 214 -1.01 14.80 7.00
N ILE A 215 -0.74 16.03 7.45
CA ILE A 215 -1.74 17.07 7.70
C ILE A 215 -1.37 18.31 6.89
N HIS A 216 -2.30 18.79 6.06
CA HIS A 216 -2.06 20.00 5.29
C HIS A 216 -2.26 21.24 6.18
N ARG A 217 -1.29 22.16 6.22
CA ARG A 217 -1.37 23.41 6.98
C ARG A 217 -1.71 24.64 6.15
N GLY A 218 -1.81 24.48 4.84
CA GLY A 218 -2.12 25.54 3.88
C GLY A 218 -0.91 25.88 3.02
N ASP A 219 0.21 26.17 3.66
CA ASP A 219 1.49 26.57 3.04
C ASP A 219 2.63 25.55 3.20
N HIS A 220 2.38 24.48 3.95
CA HIS A 220 3.26 23.33 4.09
C HIS A 220 2.45 22.10 4.56
N LEU A 221 3.12 20.95 4.57
CA LEU A 221 2.59 19.67 5.04
C LEU A 221 3.33 19.21 6.31
N ASP A 222 2.57 18.88 7.34
CA ASP A 222 3.10 18.27 8.57
C ASP A 222 3.10 16.75 8.44
N LEU A 223 4.25 16.12 8.73
CA LEU A 223 4.39 14.67 8.84
C LEU A 223 4.16 14.29 10.29
N VAL A 224 3.20 13.41 10.55
CA VAL A 224 2.81 13.03 11.92
C VAL A 224 2.92 11.53 12.16
N SER A 225 3.30 11.17 13.38
CA SER A 225 3.09 9.82 13.95
C SER A 225 2.31 9.95 15.24
N LEU A 226 1.14 9.30 15.30
CA LEU A 226 0.15 9.46 16.37
C LEU A 226 -0.15 8.13 17.06
N SER A 227 -0.64 8.22 18.28
CA SER A 227 -0.91 7.07 19.14
C SER A 227 -2.22 6.32 18.81
N GLY A 228 -2.66 6.30 17.55
CA GLY A 228 -3.79 5.44 17.12
C GLY A 228 -4.89 6.11 16.32
N VAL A 229 -5.07 7.42 16.41
CA VAL A 229 -6.14 8.11 15.66
C VAL A 229 -5.84 8.15 14.16
N VAL A 230 -6.90 8.06 13.36
CA VAL A 230 -6.85 7.99 11.89
C VAL A 230 -7.64 9.12 11.25
N ALA A 231 -7.34 9.36 9.97
CA ALA A 231 -8.18 10.15 9.09
C ALA A 231 -8.02 9.67 7.65
N PHE A 232 -9.12 9.64 6.91
CA PHE A 232 -9.14 9.30 5.51
C PHE A 232 -9.75 10.43 4.72
N ASN A 233 -9.00 10.98 3.75
CA ASN A 233 -9.42 12.09 2.91
C ASN A 233 -9.98 13.30 3.68
N GLY A 234 -9.41 13.58 4.86
CA GLY A 234 -9.83 14.69 5.73
C GLY A 234 -10.92 14.36 6.75
N ASP A 235 -11.63 13.25 6.58
CA ASP A 235 -12.62 12.77 7.55
C ASP A 235 -11.92 11.98 8.65
N LYS A 236 -12.15 12.40 9.89
CA LYS A 236 -11.53 11.83 11.09
C LYS A 236 -12.24 10.55 11.50
N ASP A 237 -11.50 9.65 12.13
CA ASP A 237 -12.02 8.37 12.63
C ASP A 237 -12.66 7.50 11.54
N LEU A 238 -12.23 7.66 10.28
CA LEU A 238 -12.57 6.80 9.15
C LEU A 238 -11.35 6.05 8.64
N ILE A 239 -11.57 4.80 8.24
CA ILE A 239 -10.59 3.97 7.53
C ILE A 239 -11.12 3.56 6.16
N TYR A 240 -10.19 3.31 5.24
CA TYR A 240 -10.48 2.65 3.97
C TYR A 240 -10.51 1.13 4.18
N THR A 241 -11.63 0.50 3.84
CA THR A 241 -11.89 -0.92 4.09
C THR A 241 -11.76 -1.73 2.81
N ASN A 242 -12.83 -1.81 2.03
CA ASN A 242 -12.88 -2.45 0.73
C ASN A 242 -12.70 -1.41 -0.38
N GLN A 243 -12.62 -1.90 -1.62
CA GLN A 243 -12.48 -1.05 -2.79
C GLN A 243 -13.61 -0.01 -2.83
N ARG A 244 -13.23 1.27 -2.72
CA ARG A 244 -14.11 2.45 -2.83
C ARG A 244 -15.05 2.65 -1.64
N THR A 245 -14.75 2.05 -0.49
CA THR A 245 -15.59 2.16 0.71
C THR A 245 -14.78 2.55 1.92
N THR A 246 -15.37 3.37 2.77
CA THR A 246 -14.85 3.72 4.09
C THR A 246 -15.76 3.18 5.18
N ALA A 247 -15.22 3.02 6.37
CA ALA A 247 -15.98 2.70 7.57
C ALA A 247 -15.44 3.46 8.77
N PRO A 248 -16.26 3.68 9.82
CA PRO A 248 -15.79 4.15 11.11
C PRO A 248 -14.65 3.26 11.64
N TYR A 249 -13.62 3.90 12.17
CA TYR A 249 -12.50 3.19 12.78
C TYR A 249 -12.94 2.61 14.13
N PRO A 250 -12.88 1.27 14.31
CA PRO A 250 -13.27 0.64 15.57
C PRO A 250 -12.50 1.23 16.75
N GLY A 251 -13.22 1.63 17.81
CA GLY A 251 -12.63 2.21 19.02
C GLY A 251 -12.08 3.65 18.87
N GLY A 252 -11.97 4.18 17.64
CA GLY A 252 -11.53 5.55 17.32
C GLY A 252 -10.04 5.83 17.53
N GLY A 253 -9.24 4.86 18.03
CA GLY A 253 -7.81 5.05 18.20
C GLY A 253 -7.37 5.96 19.36
N TYR A 254 -8.27 6.28 20.28
CA TYR A 254 -7.99 7.10 21.47
C TYR A 254 -7.59 6.23 22.66
N LEU A 255 -6.62 6.70 23.44
CA LEU A 255 -6.06 5.97 24.56
C LEU A 255 -6.55 6.50 25.92
N PRO A 256 -6.97 5.62 26.84
CA PRO A 256 -7.23 5.97 28.23
C PRO A 256 -5.92 5.98 29.03
N ILE A 257 -5.16 7.07 28.92
CA ILE A 257 -3.84 7.23 29.55
C ILE A 257 -3.99 7.68 31.01
N ALA A 258 -3.56 6.85 31.95
CA ALA A 258 -3.57 7.11 33.39
C ALA A 258 -2.25 7.75 33.87
N ALA A 259 -2.25 8.35 35.07
CA ALA A 259 -1.03 8.87 35.67
C ALA A 259 0.00 7.74 35.89
N GLY A 260 1.25 8.00 35.50
CA GLY A 260 2.32 7.01 35.53
C GLY A 260 2.48 6.21 34.24
N ASP A 261 1.46 6.17 33.38
CA ASP A 261 1.55 5.50 32.08
C ASP A 261 2.65 6.10 31.22
N ILE A 262 3.29 5.23 30.46
CA ILE A 262 4.41 5.55 29.60
C ILE A 262 4.10 5.08 28.19
N LEU A 263 4.13 6.01 27.25
CA LEU A 263 4.14 5.70 25.83
C LEU A 263 5.53 6.03 25.28
N GLU A 264 5.98 5.24 24.33
CA GLU A 264 7.27 5.42 23.68
C GLU A 264 7.15 5.18 22.19
N LYS A 265 7.80 6.03 21.40
CA LYS A 265 7.89 5.86 19.95
C LYS A 265 9.28 6.22 19.44
N THR A 266 9.81 5.39 18.56
CA THR A 266 11.03 5.68 17.79
C THR A 266 10.67 6.07 16.37
N LEU A 267 11.26 7.17 15.91
CA LEU A 267 11.10 7.72 14.58
C LEU A 267 12.48 7.97 13.96
N PHE A 268 12.57 7.85 12.64
CA PHE A 268 13.72 8.27 11.85
C PHE A 268 13.33 9.40 10.92
N ILE A 269 14.14 10.46 10.92
CA ILE A 269 13.91 11.68 10.15
C ILE A 269 15.08 11.85 9.18
N GLU A 270 14.76 12.00 7.90
CA GLU A 270 15.74 12.27 6.86
C GLU A 270 15.28 13.44 6.00
N LEU A 271 16.10 14.49 5.96
CA LEU A 271 15.95 15.61 5.04
C LEU A 271 17.02 15.48 3.95
N HIS A 272 16.63 15.59 2.68
CA HIS A 272 17.55 15.51 1.57
C HIS A 272 17.12 16.40 0.41
N ARG A 273 18.07 16.67 -0.49
CA ARG A 273 17.80 17.29 -1.79
C ARG A 273 17.45 16.21 -2.80
N CYS A 274 16.39 16.40 -3.57
CA CYS A 274 16.03 15.52 -4.67
C CYS A 274 16.85 15.85 -5.92
N GLU A 275 17.28 14.81 -6.64
CA GLU A 275 17.96 14.96 -7.93
C GLU A 275 16.99 15.35 -9.05
N ALA A 276 15.77 14.82 -8.98
CA ALA A 276 14.67 15.14 -9.89
C ALA A 276 13.34 15.08 -9.14
N GLU A 277 12.36 15.81 -9.65
CA GLU A 277 11.00 15.84 -9.11
C GLU A 277 10.33 14.45 -9.18
N GLY A 278 9.53 14.12 -8.17
CA GLY A 278 8.83 12.84 -8.04
C GLY A 278 9.73 11.67 -7.62
N ARG A 279 10.94 11.94 -7.11
CA ARG A 279 11.90 10.89 -6.68
C ARG A 279 12.22 10.91 -5.19
N GLY A 280 11.71 11.86 -4.41
CA GLY A 280 11.96 11.96 -2.97
C GLY A 280 11.64 10.67 -2.21
N PHE A 281 10.54 10.00 -2.58
CA PHE A 281 10.10 8.76 -1.93
C PHE A 281 11.10 7.60 -2.04
N ARG A 282 12.03 7.61 -3.00
CA ARG A 282 13.03 6.53 -3.14
C ARG A 282 13.90 6.41 -1.90
N ARG A 283 14.16 7.53 -1.21
CA ARG A 283 14.90 7.54 0.05
C ARG A 283 14.14 6.85 1.18
N LEU A 284 12.81 6.94 1.21
CA LEU A 284 12.00 6.20 2.19
C LEU A 284 12.22 4.68 2.07
N VAL A 285 12.35 4.15 0.85
CA VAL A 285 12.63 2.72 0.63
C VAL A 285 14.00 2.34 1.20
N HIS A 286 15.03 3.13 0.89
CA HIS A 286 16.38 2.88 1.42
C HIS A 286 16.46 3.02 2.94
N LEU A 287 15.79 4.04 3.51
CA LEU A 287 15.74 4.27 4.94
C LEU A 287 15.03 3.10 5.65
N GLY A 288 13.88 2.66 5.13
CA GLY A 288 13.14 1.51 5.64
C GLY A 288 14.00 0.24 5.65
N TRP A 289 14.71 -0.05 4.56
CA TRP A 289 15.60 -1.20 4.49
C TRP A 289 16.76 -1.13 5.50
N GLN A 290 17.43 0.02 5.58
CA GLN A 290 18.63 0.19 6.40
C GLN A 290 18.33 0.19 7.90
N GLU A 291 17.23 0.83 8.30
CA GLU A 291 16.87 0.99 9.72
C GLU A 291 16.01 -0.17 10.25
N LEU A 292 15.00 -0.61 9.49
CA LEU A 292 14.11 -1.67 9.96
C LEU A 292 14.70 -3.07 9.73
N LYS A 293 15.66 -3.20 8.81
CA LYS A 293 16.34 -4.46 8.47
C LYS A 293 15.35 -5.63 8.36
N PRO A 294 14.33 -5.51 7.48
CA PRO A 294 13.27 -6.51 7.40
C PRO A 294 13.86 -7.89 7.15
N ALA A 295 13.22 -8.92 7.71
CA ALA A 295 13.69 -10.30 7.56
C ALA A 295 13.77 -10.66 6.07
N THR A 296 14.99 -10.89 5.58
CA THR A 296 15.25 -11.25 4.18
C THR A 296 15.20 -12.77 3.95
N LYS A 297 15.19 -13.54 5.03
CA LYS A 297 15.07 -15.00 4.97
C LYS A 297 13.61 -15.36 4.73
N PRO A 298 13.30 -16.18 3.72
CA PRO A 298 11.97 -16.73 3.55
C PRO A 298 11.50 -17.38 4.86
N VAL A 299 10.33 -17.00 5.35
CA VAL A 299 9.73 -17.60 6.55
C VAL A 299 9.43 -19.09 6.32
N LEU A 300 9.32 -19.50 5.05
CA LEU A 300 9.09 -20.87 4.61
C LEU A 300 10.16 -21.29 3.59
N SER A 301 10.62 -22.54 3.67
CA SER A 301 11.50 -23.11 2.64
C SER A 301 10.77 -23.19 1.30
N LEU A 302 11.53 -23.16 0.19
CA LEU A 302 10.95 -23.31 -1.15
C LEU A 302 10.09 -24.58 -1.27
N GLN A 303 10.54 -25.69 -0.70
CA GLN A 303 9.78 -26.94 -0.68
C GLN A 303 8.46 -26.80 0.09
N ARG A 304 8.46 -26.11 1.23
CA ARG A 304 7.23 -25.87 1.99
C ARG A 304 6.27 -24.95 1.24
N VAL A 305 6.78 -23.92 0.55
CA VAL A 305 5.96 -23.06 -0.32
C VAL A 305 5.35 -23.87 -1.47
N ILE A 306 6.14 -24.71 -2.14
CA ILE A 306 5.65 -25.59 -3.22
C ILE A 306 4.58 -26.54 -2.69
N ALA A 307 4.80 -27.17 -1.53
CA ALA A 307 3.81 -28.06 -0.92
C ALA A 307 2.50 -27.33 -0.60
N LEU A 308 2.56 -26.18 0.07
CA LEU A 308 1.36 -25.38 0.40
C LEU A 308 0.62 -24.91 -0.84
N LYS A 309 1.35 -24.42 -1.86
CA LYS A 309 0.76 -24.02 -3.15
C LYS A 309 0.19 -25.22 -3.91
N GLY A 310 0.82 -26.38 -3.82
CA GLY A 310 0.34 -27.64 -4.38
C GLY A 310 -0.97 -28.08 -3.75
N THR A 311 -1.08 -28.03 -2.41
CA THR A 311 -2.34 -28.29 -1.70
C THR A 311 -3.43 -27.30 -2.10
N ALA A 312 -3.11 -26.00 -2.20
CA ALA A 312 -4.07 -24.98 -2.65
C ALA A 312 -4.49 -25.17 -4.12
N LEU A 313 -3.60 -25.71 -4.96
CA LEU A 313 -3.91 -26.05 -6.34
C LEU A 313 -4.82 -27.28 -6.41
N GLU A 314 -4.54 -28.31 -5.61
CA GLU A 314 -5.35 -29.51 -5.52
C GLU A 314 -6.77 -29.23 -5.05
N SER A 315 -6.94 -28.37 -4.03
CA SER A 315 -8.27 -28.01 -3.52
C SER A 315 -9.15 -27.30 -4.55
N ARG A 316 -8.55 -26.76 -5.63
CA ARG A 316 -9.25 -26.06 -6.72
C ARG A 316 -9.59 -26.99 -7.89
N TRP A 317 -9.05 -28.20 -7.95
CA TRP A 317 -9.30 -29.11 -9.06
C TRP A 317 -10.78 -29.54 -9.10
N ARG A 318 -11.39 -29.48 -10.28
CA ARG A 318 -12.73 -29.99 -10.55
C ARG A 318 -12.74 -30.61 -11.95
N GLU A 319 -13.47 -31.71 -12.11
CA GLU A 319 -13.51 -32.46 -13.36
C GLU A 319 -14.87 -33.15 -13.54
N ARG A 320 -15.36 -33.16 -14.77
CA ARG A 320 -16.47 -33.98 -15.28
C ARG A 320 -16.05 -34.63 -16.59
N ALA A 321 -16.96 -35.39 -17.20
CA ALA A 321 -16.68 -36.20 -18.39
C ALA A 321 -16.08 -35.41 -19.56
N ASP A 322 -16.46 -34.14 -19.74
CA ASP A 322 -16.12 -33.30 -20.89
C ASP A 322 -15.34 -32.02 -20.51
N ILE A 323 -15.10 -31.78 -19.22
CA ILE A 323 -14.44 -30.56 -18.76
C ILE A 323 -13.66 -30.76 -17.47
N GLY A 324 -12.47 -30.17 -17.41
CA GLY A 324 -11.60 -30.14 -16.24
C GLY A 324 -10.93 -28.78 -16.08
N GLY A 325 -10.76 -28.35 -14.84
CA GLY A 325 -10.24 -27.02 -14.57
C GLY A 325 -9.91 -26.77 -13.10
N PHE A 326 -9.30 -25.62 -12.85
CA PHE A 326 -9.02 -25.14 -11.51
C PHE A 326 -9.95 -23.98 -11.17
N ALA A 327 -10.82 -24.19 -10.20
CA ALA A 327 -11.81 -23.21 -9.76
C ALA A 327 -11.12 -21.87 -9.39
N TRP A 328 -11.60 -20.73 -9.89
CA TRP A 328 -10.95 -19.43 -9.64
C TRP A 328 -11.19 -18.90 -8.21
N ILE A 329 -12.23 -19.39 -7.55
CA ILE A 329 -12.63 -19.13 -6.16
C ILE A 329 -13.08 -20.43 -5.48
N PRO A 330 -13.09 -20.50 -4.13
CA PRO A 330 -13.66 -21.62 -3.38
C PRO A 330 -15.17 -21.80 -3.64
N ASP A 331 -15.72 -22.98 -3.35
CA ASP A 331 -17.12 -23.28 -3.70
C ASP A 331 -18.09 -22.65 -2.68
N THR A 332 -17.71 -22.62 -1.40
CA THR A 332 -18.60 -22.18 -0.30
C THR A 332 -17.98 -21.04 0.52
N ARG A 333 -18.82 -20.34 1.31
CA ARG A 333 -18.34 -19.30 2.24
C ARG A 333 -17.46 -19.92 3.34
N GLU A 334 -17.80 -21.11 3.79
CA GLU A 334 -17.06 -21.89 4.78
C GLU A 334 -15.65 -22.26 4.26
N GLU A 335 -15.51 -22.46 2.95
CA GLU A 335 -14.23 -22.68 2.27
C GLU A 335 -13.50 -21.36 1.92
N GLY A 336 -14.08 -20.20 2.24
CA GLY A 336 -13.47 -18.89 2.03
C GLY A 336 -13.96 -18.14 0.78
N ASN A 337 -15.09 -18.52 0.17
CA ASN A 337 -15.73 -17.74 -0.89
C ASN A 337 -16.40 -16.48 -0.32
N VAL A 338 -15.59 -15.48 -0.01
CA VAL A 338 -16.03 -14.16 0.48
C VAL A 338 -16.63 -13.27 -0.62
N TYR A 339 -16.54 -13.70 -1.88
CA TYR A 339 -16.96 -12.92 -3.05
C TYR A 339 -18.42 -13.15 -3.44
N GLY A 340 -19.06 -14.20 -2.90
CA GLY A 340 -20.45 -14.56 -3.24
C GLY A 340 -20.64 -14.89 -4.72
N ALA A 341 -19.56 -15.20 -5.44
CA ALA A 341 -19.60 -15.55 -6.84
C ALA A 341 -19.70 -17.07 -7.01
N HIS A 342 -20.32 -17.52 -8.10
CA HIS A 342 -20.39 -18.94 -8.45
C HIS A 342 -18.99 -19.46 -8.85
N PRO A 343 -18.56 -20.62 -8.34
CA PRO A 343 -17.29 -21.21 -8.73
C PRO A 343 -17.30 -21.58 -10.21
N GLY A 344 -16.13 -21.55 -10.84
CA GLY A 344 -15.99 -21.80 -12.27
C GLY A 344 -14.54 -21.85 -12.73
N PHE A 345 -14.32 -22.09 -14.01
CA PHE A 345 -13.01 -22.06 -14.64
C PHE A 345 -12.84 -20.78 -15.43
N LEU A 346 -11.83 -20.01 -15.05
CA LEU A 346 -11.43 -18.79 -15.72
C LEU A 346 -10.16 -19.11 -16.51
N PHE A 347 -10.17 -18.97 -17.84
CA PHE A 347 -9.02 -19.33 -18.68
C PHE A 347 -8.06 -18.17 -18.94
N GLY A 348 -8.49 -16.91 -18.70
CA GLY A 348 -7.68 -15.69 -18.68
C GLY A 348 -7.81 -14.92 -17.34
N TRP A 349 -7.16 -13.76 -17.15
CA TRP A 349 -7.16 -12.93 -15.93
C TRP A 349 -6.45 -13.55 -14.70
N THR A 350 -6.60 -13.05 -13.46
CA THR A 350 -5.88 -13.59 -12.28
C THR A 350 -6.44 -14.94 -11.82
N GLY A 351 -5.58 -15.97 -11.70
CA GLY A 351 -5.95 -17.30 -11.19
C GLY A 351 -6.36 -18.32 -12.25
N GLN A 352 -5.81 -18.20 -13.46
CA GLN A 352 -6.22 -18.92 -14.69
C GLN A 352 -6.05 -20.43 -14.61
N SER A 353 -7.04 -21.17 -15.08
CA SER A 353 -6.96 -22.62 -15.20
C SER A 353 -5.77 -23.06 -16.06
N LEU A 354 -5.47 -22.39 -17.18
CA LEU A 354 -4.33 -22.73 -18.04
C LEU A 354 -2.96 -22.45 -17.38
N ARG A 355 -2.78 -21.30 -16.72
CA ARG A 355 -1.55 -21.05 -15.97
C ARG A 355 -1.32 -22.09 -14.87
N LEU A 356 -2.40 -22.54 -14.25
CA LEU A 356 -2.38 -23.59 -13.24
C LEU A 356 -2.15 -24.99 -13.84
N ALA A 357 -2.58 -25.23 -15.09
CA ALA A 357 -2.21 -26.41 -15.86
C ALA A 357 -0.71 -26.44 -16.15
N TRP A 358 -0.11 -25.31 -16.55
CA TRP A 358 1.34 -25.18 -16.72
C TRP A 358 2.10 -25.51 -15.43
N CYS A 359 1.63 -24.99 -14.28
CA CYS A 359 2.17 -25.36 -12.97
C CYS A 359 2.02 -26.86 -12.67
N SER A 360 0.88 -27.45 -13.03
CA SER A 360 0.62 -28.88 -12.86
C SER A 360 1.57 -29.72 -13.70
N ILE A 361 1.88 -29.33 -14.94
CA ILE A 361 2.90 -30.01 -15.75
C ILE A 361 4.24 -30.01 -15.02
N HIS A 362 4.67 -28.85 -14.48
CA HIS A 362 5.90 -28.76 -13.71
C HIS A 362 5.91 -29.63 -12.45
N LEU A 363 4.78 -29.68 -11.73
CA LEU A 363 4.65 -30.52 -10.54
C LEU A 363 4.74 -32.00 -10.91
N GLY A 364 3.97 -32.45 -11.90
CA GLY A 364 3.97 -33.84 -12.35
C GLY A 364 5.34 -34.31 -12.85
N LEU A 365 6.04 -33.46 -13.62
CA LEU A 365 7.40 -33.74 -14.07
C LEU A 365 8.41 -33.83 -12.92
N ARG A 366 8.25 -33.01 -11.88
CA ARG A 366 9.18 -32.94 -10.75
C ARG A 366 8.93 -34.04 -9.72
N SER A 367 7.67 -34.40 -9.49
CA SER A 367 7.29 -35.43 -8.51
C SER A 367 7.18 -36.83 -9.11
N GLY A 368 7.06 -36.95 -10.43
CA GLY A 368 6.69 -38.19 -11.11
C GLY A 368 5.22 -38.58 -10.96
N ASP A 369 4.38 -37.72 -10.37
CA ASP A 369 2.95 -37.99 -10.15
C ASP A 369 2.15 -37.63 -11.41
N ARG A 370 1.69 -38.67 -12.11
CA ARG A 370 0.96 -38.56 -13.37
C ARG A 370 -0.34 -37.79 -13.24
N ARG A 371 -0.97 -37.78 -12.05
CA ARG A 371 -2.24 -37.07 -11.82
C ARG A 371 -2.13 -35.59 -12.16
N TRP A 372 -0.99 -34.95 -11.90
CA TRP A 372 -0.79 -33.55 -12.26
C TRP A 372 -0.72 -33.31 -13.77
N LEU A 373 -0.15 -34.26 -14.52
CA LEU A 373 -0.14 -34.18 -15.99
C LEU A 373 -1.53 -34.39 -16.56
N ASP A 374 -2.28 -35.36 -16.04
CA ASP A 374 -3.63 -35.64 -16.50
C ASP A 374 -4.57 -34.45 -16.24
N ARG A 375 -4.46 -33.81 -15.06
CA ARG A 375 -5.16 -32.56 -14.74
C ARG A 375 -4.83 -31.46 -15.75
N ALA A 376 -3.56 -31.27 -16.07
CA ALA A 376 -3.14 -30.27 -17.06
C ALA A 376 -3.73 -30.55 -18.45
N PHE A 377 -3.73 -31.82 -18.86
CA PHE A 377 -4.30 -32.23 -20.15
C PHE A 377 -5.81 -31.98 -20.20
N ALA A 378 -6.54 -32.30 -19.14
CA ALA A 378 -7.97 -32.03 -19.08
C ALA A 378 -8.30 -30.52 -19.15
N VAL A 379 -7.46 -29.64 -18.57
CA VAL A 379 -7.62 -28.19 -18.76
C VAL A 379 -7.38 -27.77 -20.22
N MET A 380 -6.30 -28.28 -20.82
CA MET A 380 -5.97 -27.98 -22.22
C MET A 380 -7.03 -28.51 -23.19
N ASP A 381 -7.62 -29.67 -22.89
CA ASP A 381 -8.74 -30.25 -23.61
C ASP A 381 -9.94 -29.31 -23.54
N SER A 382 -10.33 -28.90 -22.33
CA SER A 382 -11.48 -28.04 -22.06
C SER A 382 -11.48 -26.76 -22.87
N ILE A 383 -10.34 -26.07 -22.95
CA ILE A 383 -10.25 -24.83 -23.73
C ILE A 383 -10.16 -25.08 -25.24
N ALA A 384 -9.51 -26.17 -25.66
CA ALA A 384 -9.36 -26.48 -27.08
C ALA A 384 -10.69 -26.90 -27.73
N THR A 385 -11.60 -27.45 -26.93
CA THR A 385 -12.96 -27.84 -27.32
C THR A 385 -14.04 -26.85 -26.86
N ALA A 386 -13.66 -25.71 -26.28
CA ALA A 386 -14.61 -24.71 -25.82
C ALA A 386 -15.51 -24.23 -26.96
N PRO A 387 -16.82 -24.03 -26.72
CA PRO A 387 -17.72 -23.48 -27.73
C PRO A 387 -17.24 -22.11 -28.21
N GLN A 388 -17.45 -21.83 -29.49
CA GLN A 388 -17.07 -20.57 -30.11
C GLN A 388 -18.22 -19.57 -30.04
N VAL A 389 -17.94 -18.34 -29.66
CA VAL A 389 -18.91 -17.25 -29.54
C VAL A 389 -19.51 -16.97 -30.91
N SER A 390 -20.83 -17.10 -31.03
CA SER A 390 -21.57 -16.97 -32.29
C SER A 390 -21.01 -17.83 -33.44
N GLY A 391 -20.33 -18.94 -33.12
CA GLY A 391 -19.67 -19.80 -34.12
C GLY A 391 -18.41 -19.23 -34.75
N ILE A 392 -17.87 -18.11 -34.24
CA ILE A 392 -16.69 -17.46 -34.82
C ILE A 392 -15.43 -18.24 -34.48
N ALA A 393 -14.79 -18.81 -35.51
CA ALA A 393 -13.56 -19.57 -35.34
C ALA A 393 -12.46 -18.73 -34.68
N GLY A 394 -11.94 -19.22 -33.56
CA GLY A 394 -10.85 -18.57 -32.81
C GLY A 394 -11.33 -17.61 -31.72
N LEU A 395 -12.64 -17.51 -31.49
CA LEU A 395 -13.23 -16.72 -30.42
C LEU A 395 -13.99 -17.65 -29.44
N PRO A 396 -13.30 -18.42 -28.59
CA PRO A 396 -13.95 -19.28 -27.61
C PRO A 396 -14.57 -18.49 -26.45
N TYR A 397 -15.55 -19.08 -25.77
CA TYR A 397 -15.88 -18.65 -24.41
C TYR A 397 -14.69 -18.90 -23.46
N LEU A 398 -14.43 -17.96 -22.57
CA LEU A 398 -13.24 -17.98 -21.69
C LEU A 398 -13.58 -18.24 -20.22
N TYR A 399 -14.84 -18.48 -19.94
CA TYR A 399 -15.35 -18.75 -18.62
C TYR A 399 -16.34 -19.91 -18.64
N TYR A 400 -16.19 -20.83 -17.70
CA TYR A 400 -17.12 -21.93 -17.49
C TYR A 400 -17.64 -21.87 -16.06
N HIS A 401 -18.95 -21.83 -15.88
CA HIS A 401 -19.57 -21.90 -14.56
C HIS A 401 -19.72 -23.36 -14.13
N TRP A 402 -19.21 -23.67 -12.95
CA TRP A 402 -19.25 -25.03 -12.44
C TRP A 402 -20.65 -25.46 -11.99
N SER A 403 -21.46 -24.53 -11.47
CA SER A 403 -22.76 -24.83 -10.86
C SER A 403 -23.89 -25.01 -11.86
N ASP A 404 -23.89 -24.24 -12.95
CA ASP A 404 -24.95 -24.27 -13.98
C ASP A 404 -24.50 -25.01 -15.26
N GLU A 405 -23.26 -25.49 -15.29
CA GLU A 405 -22.67 -26.29 -16.37
C GLU A 405 -22.67 -25.57 -17.73
N THR A 406 -22.46 -24.25 -17.71
CA THR A 406 -22.49 -23.43 -18.94
C THR A 406 -21.25 -22.58 -19.14
N TRP A 407 -20.91 -22.41 -20.42
CA TRP A 407 -19.90 -21.47 -20.86
C TRP A 407 -20.50 -20.06 -20.94
N HIS A 408 -19.81 -19.08 -20.37
CA HIS A 408 -20.26 -17.69 -20.29
C HIS A 408 -19.21 -16.73 -20.84
N ASP A 409 -19.68 -15.53 -21.16
CA ASP A 409 -18.83 -14.35 -21.24
C ASP A 409 -18.55 -13.74 -19.86
N ALA A 410 -17.65 -12.76 -19.82
CA ALA A 410 -17.17 -12.19 -18.57
C ALA A 410 -18.22 -11.35 -17.78
N LYS A 411 -19.43 -11.11 -18.29
CA LYS A 411 -20.36 -10.10 -17.73
C LYS A 411 -21.71 -10.57 -17.22
N ARG A 412 -22.09 -11.85 -17.31
CA ARG A 412 -23.26 -12.34 -16.54
C ARG A 412 -22.94 -12.48 -15.04
N ARG A 413 -22.79 -11.35 -14.35
CA ARG A 413 -22.92 -11.28 -12.89
C ARG A 413 -24.24 -10.61 -12.54
N HIS A 414 -25.23 -11.42 -12.16
CA HIS A 414 -26.13 -11.01 -11.09
C HIS A 414 -25.27 -10.94 -9.82
N GLN A 415 -25.02 -9.73 -9.32
CA GLN A 415 -24.53 -9.57 -7.96
C GLN A 415 -25.73 -9.46 -7.02
N PRO A 416 -25.71 -10.13 -5.85
CA PRO A 416 -26.36 -9.59 -4.68
C PRO A 416 -25.63 -8.30 -4.29
N GLU A 417 -26.41 -7.27 -3.94
CA GLU A 417 -25.96 -5.93 -3.55
C GLU A 417 -24.68 -5.96 -2.68
N GLY A 418 -23.58 -5.32 -3.15
CA GLY A 418 -22.47 -4.93 -2.26
C GLY A 418 -21.02 -5.26 -2.66
N GLY A 419 -20.72 -5.65 -3.90
CA GLY A 419 -19.39 -6.23 -4.22
C GLY A 419 -18.60 -5.64 -5.39
N GLY A 420 -18.32 -4.34 -5.43
CA GLY A 420 -17.08 -3.83 -6.08
C GLY A 420 -16.75 -4.23 -7.52
N TRP A 421 -17.74 -4.45 -8.40
CA TRP A 421 -17.66 -4.22 -9.85
C TRP A 421 -19.10 -4.00 -10.29
N ARG A 422 -19.50 -2.76 -10.58
CA ARG A 422 -20.79 -2.53 -11.22
C ARG A 422 -20.74 -3.27 -12.56
N ALA A 423 -21.48 -4.38 -12.68
CA ALA A 423 -22.11 -4.67 -13.94
C ALA A 423 -22.87 -3.38 -14.28
N SER A 424 -22.43 -2.66 -15.30
CA SER A 424 -23.28 -1.60 -15.84
C SER A 424 -24.60 -2.30 -16.18
N GLU A 425 -25.67 -1.91 -15.51
CA GLU A 425 -27.03 -2.42 -15.75
C GLU A 425 -27.42 -2.28 -17.24
N ASP A 426 -26.68 -1.48 -18.02
CA ASP A 426 -26.90 -1.19 -19.44
C ASP A 426 -26.20 -2.13 -20.44
N LEU A 427 -25.39 -3.11 -20.00
CA LEU A 427 -24.67 -3.99 -20.94
C LEU A 427 -25.25 -5.39 -20.98
N HIS A 428 -26.38 -5.51 -21.70
CA HIS A 428 -27.00 -6.79 -22.05
C HIS A 428 -26.26 -7.58 -23.13
N GLU A 429 -25.14 -7.07 -23.64
CA GLU A 429 -24.40 -7.67 -24.76
C GLU A 429 -23.18 -8.46 -24.29
N VAL A 430 -23.07 -9.67 -24.85
CA VAL A 430 -21.94 -10.59 -24.69
C VAL A 430 -20.65 -9.87 -25.11
N ARG A 431 -19.62 -9.83 -24.24
CA ARG A 431 -18.32 -9.19 -24.54
C ARG A 431 -17.15 -10.10 -24.16
N ILE A 432 -16.21 -10.27 -25.08
CA ILE A 432 -15.04 -11.11 -24.87
C ILE A 432 -13.81 -10.25 -24.63
N SER A 433 -13.20 -10.35 -23.45
CA SER A 433 -12.00 -9.58 -23.12
C SER A 433 -10.84 -10.00 -24.03
N SER A 434 -10.27 -9.04 -24.76
CA SER A 434 -9.09 -9.29 -25.61
C SER A 434 -7.89 -9.75 -24.78
N ARG A 435 -7.74 -9.18 -23.57
CA ARG A 435 -6.71 -9.55 -22.60
C ARG A 435 -6.85 -11.00 -22.20
N MET A 436 -8.05 -11.43 -21.79
CA MET A 436 -8.26 -12.83 -21.40
C MET A 436 -7.99 -13.79 -22.56
N LEU A 437 -8.40 -13.42 -23.78
CA LEU A 437 -8.13 -14.22 -24.98
C LEU A 437 -6.62 -14.33 -25.26
N GLY A 438 -5.90 -13.21 -25.18
CA GLY A 438 -4.45 -13.17 -25.37
C GLY A 438 -3.69 -13.98 -24.32
N GLU A 439 -4.08 -13.87 -23.04
CA GLU A 439 -3.49 -14.65 -21.95
C GLU A 439 -3.79 -16.16 -22.13
N THR A 440 -5.02 -16.53 -22.48
CA THR A 440 -5.42 -17.92 -22.78
C THR A 440 -4.56 -18.51 -23.90
N LEU A 441 -4.38 -17.75 -24.98
CA LEU A 441 -3.55 -18.15 -26.12
C LEU A 441 -2.09 -18.35 -25.71
N ALA A 442 -1.53 -17.39 -24.98
CA ALA A 442 -0.14 -17.45 -24.52
C ALA A 442 0.10 -18.65 -23.61
N ASP A 443 -0.79 -18.89 -22.64
CA ASP A 443 -0.65 -19.97 -21.67
C ASP A 443 -0.82 -21.36 -22.30
N LEU A 444 -1.74 -21.50 -23.27
CA LEU A 444 -1.88 -22.73 -24.05
C LEU A 444 -0.60 -23.02 -24.85
N ALA A 445 -0.03 -22.00 -25.50
CA ALA A 445 1.22 -22.11 -26.23
C ALA A 445 2.40 -22.49 -25.31
N GLU A 446 2.49 -21.88 -24.12
CA GLU A 446 3.51 -22.22 -23.13
C GLU A 446 3.40 -23.67 -22.63
N CYS A 447 2.19 -24.17 -22.39
CA CYS A 447 1.98 -25.57 -22.04
C CYS A 447 2.46 -26.51 -23.15
N ILE A 448 2.07 -26.23 -24.40
CA ILE A 448 2.50 -27.01 -25.58
C ILE A 448 4.02 -27.02 -25.70
N LEU A 449 4.67 -25.85 -25.59
CA LEU A 449 6.12 -25.73 -25.67
C LEU A 449 6.81 -26.50 -24.54
N LEU A 450 6.30 -26.42 -23.31
CA LEU A 450 6.80 -27.17 -22.18
C LEU A 450 6.71 -28.68 -22.39
N LEU A 451 5.58 -29.19 -22.91
CA LEU A 451 5.41 -30.61 -23.19
C LEU A 451 6.40 -31.09 -24.28
N ARG A 452 6.52 -30.34 -25.38
CA ARG A 452 7.49 -30.65 -26.46
C ARG A 452 8.92 -30.68 -25.96
N ALA A 453 9.32 -29.68 -25.17
CA ALA A 453 10.67 -29.59 -24.61
C ALA A 453 11.00 -30.77 -23.67
N ARG A 454 9.98 -31.50 -23.20
CA ARG A 454 10.12 -32.67 -22.32
C ARG A 454 9.80 -34.00 -23.01
N GLY A 455 9.63 -33.99 -24.34
CA GLY A 455 9.30 -35.19 -25.12
C GLY A 455 7.93 -35.78 -24.79
N LEU A 456 7.03 -34.99 -24.20
CA LEU A 456 5.67 -35.42 -23.90
C LEU A 456 4.74 -35.18 -25.11
N PRO A 457 3.70 -36.01 -25.28
CA PRO A 457 2.79 -35.89 -26.41
C PRO A 457 2.04 -34.55 -26.38
N VAL A 458 1.89 -33.96 -27.56
CA VAL A 458 1.04 -32.80 -27.80
C VAL A 458 -0.04 -33.21 -28.78
N ARG A 459 -1.31 -33.01 -28.39
CA ARG A 459 -2.47 -33.38 -29.21
C ARG A 459 -2.66 -32.33 -30.32
N GLU A 460 -2.99 -32.78 -31.54
CA GLU A 460 -3.08 -31.87 -32.69
C GLU A 460 -4.21 -30.84 -32.54
N TYR A 461 -5.34 -31.21 -31.94
CA TYR A 461 -6.43 -30.25 -31.75
C TYR A 461 -6.09 -29.13 -30.75
N TRP A 462 -5.10 -29.31 -29.86
CA TRP A 462 -4.56 -28.19 -29.06
C TRP A 462 -3.83 -27.18 -29.96
N MET A 463 -3.06 -27.68 -30.94
CA MET A 463 -2.42 -26.84 -31.95
C MET A 463 -3.46 -26.15 -32.84
N ASP A 464 -4.52 -26.85 -33.22
CA ASP A 464 -5.60 -26.25 -34.03
C ASP A 464 -6.33 -25.15 -33.28
N ALA A 465 -6.63 -25.34 -31.99
CA ALA A 465 -7.20 -24.30 -31.15
C ALA A 465 -6.29 -23.06 -31.11
N LEU A 466 -4.98 -23.26 -30.91
CA LEU A 466 -4.00 -22.19 -30.93
C LEU A 466 -4.00 -21.46 -32.28
N ARG A 467 -3.93 -22.19 -33.40
CA ARG A 467 -3.97 -21.62 -34.76
C ARG A 467 -5.24 -20.82 -35.01
N ARG A 468 -6.41 -21.32 -34.60
CA ARG A 468 -7.69 -20.61 -34.75
C ARG A 468 -7.69 -19.30 -33.96
N MET A 469 -7.30 -19.33 -32.69
CA MET A 469 -7.25 -18.12 -31.85
C MET A 469 -6.24 -17.09 -32.38
N THR A 470 -5.06 -17.53 -32.81
CA THR A 470 -4.09 -16.63 -33.47
C THR A 470 -4.67 -16.06 -34.76
N GLY A 471 -5.25 -16.91 -35.59
CA GLY A 471 -5.87 -16.52 -36.86
C GLY A 471 -6.95 -15.46 -36.66
N PHE A 472 -7.80 -15.62 -35.64
CA PHE A 472 -8.78 -14.61 -35.24
C PHE A 472 -8.08 -13.29 -34.90
N LEU A 473 -7.14 -13.26 -33.96
CA LEU A 473 -6.48 -12.02 -33.52
C LEU A 473 -5.73 -11.29 -34.65
N THR A 474 -5.23 -12.01 -35.65
CA THR A 474 -4.50 -11.45 -36.79
C THR A 474 -5.37 -11.14 -38.00
N ALA A 475 -6.66 -11.47 -37.97
CA ALA A 475 -7.55 -11.23 -39.10
C ALA A 475 -7.82 -9.72 -39.30
N PRO A 476 -8.08 -9.28 -40.55
CA PRO A 476 -8.50 -7.92 -40.82
C PRO A 476 -9.76 -7.54 -40.00
N GLY A 477 -9.77 -6.33 -39.44
CA GLY A 477 -10.90 -5.81 -38.66
C GLY A 477 -10.96 -6.23 -37.19
N ARG A 478 -9.90 -6.82 -36.64
CA ARG A 478 -9.81 -7.27 -35.23
C ARG A 478 -8.94 -6.39 -34.33
N LEU A 479 -8.30 -5.39 -34.93
CA LEU A 479 -7.63 -4.31 -34.22
C LEU A 479 -8.52 -3.07 -34.26
N THR A 480 -8.37 -2.19 -33.26
CA THR A 480 -8.97 -0.86 -33.31
C THR A 480 -8.37 -0.06 -34.47
N ARG A 481 -8.97 1.08 -34.79
CA ARG A 481 -8.41 2.03 -35.78
C ARG A 481 -6.97 2.47 -35.48
N ALA A 482 -6.53 2.41 -34.22
CA ALA A 482 -5.16 2.74 -33.81
C ALA A 482 -4.17 1.57 -33.99
N GLY A 483 -4.61 0.42 -34.52
CA GLY A 483 -3.76 -0.75 -34.74
C GLY A 483 -3.41 -1.51 -33.46
N ILE A 484 -4.20 -1.35 -32.39
CA ILE A 484 -4.04 -2.07 -31.12
C ILE A 484 -5.22 -3.00 -30.86
N PHE A 485 -5.04 -4.01 -30.01
CA PHE A 485 -6.14 -4.87 -29.57
C PHE A 485 -7.18 -4.03 -28.79
N PRO A 486 -8.49 -4.21 -29.04
CA PRO A 486 -9.54 -3.50 -28.29
C PRO A 486 -9.58 -4.00 -26.84
N ILE A 487 -10.29 -3.35 -25.93
CA ILE A 487 -10.51 -3.93 -24.58
C ILE A 487 -11.41 -5.18 -24.67
N PHE A 488 -12.42 -5.13 -25.54
CA PHE A 488 -13.36 -6.23 -25.76
C PHE A 488 -13.61 -6.48 -27.26
N TYR A 489 -13.98 -7.72 -27.57
CA TYR A 489 -14.62 -8.12 -28.81
C TYR A 489 -16.12 -8.29 -28.60
N LEU A 490 -16.90 -7.85 -29.59
CA LEU A 490 -18.35 -8.03 -29.63
C LEU A 490 -18.71 -9.47 -30.09
N PRO A 491 -19.97 -9.90 -29.99
CA PRO A 491 -20.37 -11.28 -30.31
C PRO A 491 -20.19 -11.67 -31.77
N ASP A 492 -20.16 -10.68 -32.67
CA ASP A 492 -19.83 -10.81 -34.09
C ASP A 492 -18.31 -10.79 -34.35
N GLY A 493 -17.53 -10.75 -33.27
CA GLY A 493 -16.07 -10.73 -33.23
C GLY A 493 -15.44 -9.38 -33.57
N THR A 494 -16.23 -8.35 -33.86
CA THR A 494 -15.70 -7.03 -34.19
C THR A 494 -15.05 -6.38 -32.96
N ALA A 495 -14.08 -5.50 -33.19
CA ALA A 495 -13.41 -4.76 -32.13
C ALA A 495 -14.35 -3.71 -31.52
N GLU A 496 -14.48 -3.69 -30.20
CA GLU A 496 -15.21 -2.60 -29.53
C GLU A 496 -14.38 -1.30 -29.59
N GLU A 497 -14.98 -0.25 -30.15
CA GLU A 497 -14.40 1.10 -30.24
C GLU A 497 -14.89 1.98 -29.08
N GLY A 498 -14.03 2.85 -28.55
CA GLY A 498 -14.43 3.91 -27.60
C GLY A 498 -13.99 3.75 -26.14
N LEU A 499 -13.25 2.68 -25.81
CA LEU A 499 -12.57 2.53 -24.52
C LEU A 499 -11.08 2.28 -24.79
N VAL A 500 -10.24 3.32 -24.70
CA VAL A 500 -8.76 3.20 -24.72
C VAL A 500 -8.26 3.37 -23.30
#